data_AF-A0A087A5Z1-F1
#
_entry.id   AF-A0A087A5Z1-F1
#
_cell.length_a   1.000
_cell.length_b   1.000
_cell.length_c   1.000
_cell.angle_alpha   90.00
_cell.angle_beta   90.00
_cell.angle_gamma   90.00
#
_symmetry.space_group_name_H-M   'P 1'
#
loop_
_entity.id
_entity.type
_entity.pdbx_description
1 polymer ?
#
loop_
_entity_poly.entity_id
_entity_poly.type
_entity_poly.pdbx_seq_one_letter_code
_entity_poly.pdbx_strand_id
1 'polypeptide(L)'
;MGTAFGPIGAFLPELFDANVRYSGSGIGYNLAAIVGAAFVPTIATWLSSHWGVHSVGIYLGVMAVCCLVAVLTCRETKDVDFTK
;
A
#
# COMPACT_ATOMS: atom_id res chain seq x y z
N MET A 1 -5.11 -12.55 10.83
CA MET A 1 -4.55 -11.23 10.47
C MET A 1 -3.01 -11.18 10.47
N GLY A 2 -2.27 -12.25 10.84
CA GLY A 2 -0.80 -12.22 10.83
C GLY A 2 -0.14 -12.35 9.45
N THR A 3 -0.80 -13.02 8.49
CA THR A 3 -0.26 -13.27 7.14
C THR A 3 -0.29 -12.05 6.22
N ALA A 4 -1.21 -11.11 6.45
CA ALA A 4 -1.30 -9.87 5.67
C ALA A 4 -0.40 -8.76 6.24
N PHE A 5 -0.30 -8.65 7.58
CA PHE A 5 0.50 -7.62 8.23
C PHE A 5 1.97 -7.99 8.41
N GLY A 6 2.30 -9.29 8.47
CA GLY A 6 3.68 -9.79 8.59
C GLY A 6 4.59 -9.33 7.44
N PRO A 7 4.19 -9.52 6.18
CA PRO A 7 4.95 -9.03 5.03
C PRO A 7 5.05 -7.51 5.04
N ILE A 8 3.94 -6.80 5.28
CA ILE A 8 3.89 -5.32 5.25
C ILE A 8 4.86 -4.71 6.26
N GLY A 9 4.95 -5.27 7.47
CA GLY A 9 5.85 -4.79 8.51
C GLY A 9 7.34 -5.05 8.25
N ALA A 10 7.67 -6.09 7.47
CA ALA A 10 9.05 -6.41 7.09
C ALA A 10 9.50 -5.66 5.82
N PHE A 11 8.64 -5.62 4.79
CA PHE A 11 8.94 -5.04 3.48
C PHE A 11 9.11 -3.51 3.52
N LEU A 12 8.22 -2.82 4.24
CA LEU A 12 8.19 -1.36 4.25
C LEU A 12 9.52 -0.75 4.74
N PRO A 13 10.10 -1.17 5.87
CA PRO A 13 11.42 -0.73 6.28
C PRO A 13 12.53 -1.28 5.40
N GLU A 14 12.37 -2.40 4.72
CA GLU A 14 13.41 -2.93 3.82
C GLU A 14 13.59 -2.06 2.56
N LEU A 15 12.58 -1.30 2.13
CA LEU A 15 12.68 -0.36 1.00
C LEU A 15 13.51 0.91 1.27
N PHE A 16 13.88 1.20 2.52
CA PHE A 16 14.55 2.44 2.90
C PHE A 16 15.93 2.19 3.52
N ASP A 17 16.90 3.02 3.15
CA ASP A 17 18.28 2.98 3.64
C ASP A 17 18.37 3.09 5.18
N ALA A 18 19.40 2.50 5.79
CA ALA A 18 19.49 2.32 7.24
C ALA A 18 19.34 3.64 8.04
N ASN A 19 19.82 4.75 7.48
CA ASN A 19 19.71 6.08 8.08
C ASN A 19 18.29 6.69 8.08
N VAL A 20 17.40 6.25 7.19
CA VAL A 20 16.04 6.81 7.03
C VAL A 20 14.93 5.77 7.18
N ARG A 21 15.30 4.53 7.53
CA ARG A 21 14.43 3.35 7.58
C ARG A 21 13.13 3.56 8.36
N TYR A 22 13.25 4.11 9.57
CA TYR A 22 12.12 4.29 10.47
C TYR A 22 11.23 5.49 10.08
N SER A 23 11.85 6.61 9.71
CA SER A 23 11.12 7.82 9.30
C SER A 23 10.45 7.66 7.94
N GLY A 24 11.12 7.03 6.97
CA GLY A 24 10.57 6.74 5.64
C GLY A 24 9.38 5.78 5.72
N SER A 25 9.51 4.69 6.48
CA SER A 25 8.41 3.74 6.70
C SER A 25 7.24 4.37 7.43
N GLY A 26 7.52 5.15 8.49
CA GLY A 26 6.49 5.83 9.27
C GLY A 26 5.73 6.87 8.44
N ILE A 27 6.43 7.71 7.67
CA ILE A 27 5.80 8.71 6.80
C ILE A 27 4.98 8.03 5.71
N GLY A 28 5.53 7.00 5.06
CA GLY A 28 4.83 6.24 4.02
C GLY A 28 3.56 5.57 4.54
N TYR A 29 3.64 4.92 5.71
CA TYR A 29 2.48 4.29 6.34
C TYR A 29 1.40 5.31 6.72
N ASN A 30 1.78 6.43 7.34
CA ASN A 30 0.82 7.46 7.73
C ASN A 30 0.15 8.12 6.52
N LEU A 31 0.91 8.42 5.45
CA LEU A 31 0.33 8.96 4.21
C LEU A 31 -0.62 7.95 3.57
N ALA A 32 -0.22 6.69 3.46
CA ALA A 32 -1.06 5.63 2.92
C ALA A 32 -2.32 5.42 3.77
N ALA A 33 -2.21 5.52 5.11
CA ALA A 33 -3.35 5.42 6.02
C ALA A 33 -4.32 6.59 5.86
N ILE A 34 -3.83 7.83 5.76
CA ILE A 34 -4.68 9.01 5.54
C ILE A 34 -5.40 8.90 4.20
N VAL A 35 -4.66 8.58 3.13
CA VAL A 35 -5.25 8.47 1.79
C VAL A 35 -6.22 7.28 1.72
N GLY A 36 -5.83 6.14 2.26
CA GLY A 36 -6.63 4.92 2.32
C GLY A 36 -7.93 5.11 3.12
N ALA A 37 -7.85 5.73 4.29
CA ALA A 37 -9.01 5.91 5.16
C ALA A 37 -9.97 7.01 4.66
N ALA A 38 -9.46 8.07 4.04
CA ALA A 38 -10.30 9.19 3.61
C ALA A 38 -10.91 8.96 2.21
N PHE A 39 -10.11 8.55 1.23
CA PHE A 39 -10.55 8.53 -0.16
C PHE A 39 -11.26 7.24 -0.55
N VAL A 40 -10.79 6.09 -0.05
CA VAL A 40 -11.33 4.77 -0.43
C VAL A 40 -12.80 4.61 -0.06
N PRO A 41 -13.26 4.85 1.20
CA PRO A 41 -14.67 4.70 1.54
C PRO A 41 -15.56 5.79 0.92
N THR A 42 -15.03 7.00 0.74
CA THR A 42 -15.78 8.10 0.11
C THR A 42 -16.10 7.79 -1.35
N ILE A 43 -15.09 7.34 -2.11
CA ILE A 43 -15.26 6.93 -3.51
C ILE A 43 -16.13 5.67 -3.59
N ALA A 44 -15.92 4.69 -2.73
CA ALA A 44 -16.73 3.47 -2.69
C ALA A 44 -18.21 3.79 -2.42
N THR A 45 -18.50 4.69 -1.47
CA THR A 45 -19.87 5.09 -1.13
C THR A 45 -20.53 5.84 -2.28
N TRP A 46 -19.82 6.79 -2.89
CA TRP A 46 -20.31 7.54 -4.04
C TRP A 46 -20.61 6.63 -5.23
N LEU A 47 -19.71 5.70 -5.53
CA LEU A 47 -19.84 4.76 -6.64
C LEU A 47 -20.94 3.72 -6.39
N SER A 48 -21.11 3.28 -5.13
CA SER A 48 -22.22 2.42 -4.72
C SER A 48 -23.57 3.12 -4.85
N SER A 49 -23.63 4.42 -4.53
CA SER A 49 -24.87 5.20 -4.57
C SER A 49 -25.39 5.41 -6.00
N HIS A 50 -24.50 5.62 -6.97
CA HIS A 50 -24.90 5.84 -8.37
C HIS A 50 -25.00 4.55 -9.20
N TRP A 51 -24.15 3.54 -8.98
CA TRP A 51 -24.01 2.37 -9.87
C TRP A 51 -24.24 1.02 -9.16
N GLY A 52 -24.54 1.03 -7.85
CA GLY A 52 -24.75 -0.18 -7.05
C GLY A 52 -23.46 -0.90 -6.64
N VAL A 53 -23.57 -2.00 -5.89
CA VAL A 53 -22.43 -2.66 -5.22
C VAL A 53 -21.38 -3.23 -6.20
N HIS A 54 -21.79 -3.57 -7.42
CA HIS A 54 -20.89 -4.12 -8.45
C HIS A 54 -19.76 -3.15 -8.83
N SER A 55 -20.03 -1.84 -8.82
CA SER A 55 -19.04 -0.82 -9.17
C SER A 55 -17.93 -0.71 -8.11
N VAL A 56 -18.27 -0.91 -6.82
CA VAL A 56 -17.30 -0.99 -5.72
C VAL A 56 -16.37 -2.18 -5.92
N GLY A 57 -16.90 -3.31 -6.38
CA GLY A 57 -16.09 -4.49 -6.71
C GLY A 57 -15.05 -4.20 -7.81
N ILE A 58 -15.45 -3.50 -8.87
CA ILE A 58 -14.52 -3.08 -9.94
C ILE A 58 -13.48 -2.11 -9.40
N TYR A 59 -13.87 -1.13 -8.59
CA TYR A 59 -12.94 -0.18 -7.97
C TYR A 59 -11.90 -0.88 -7.09
N LEU A 60 -12.31 -1.82 -6.25
CA LEU A 60 -11.40 -2.63 -5.43
C LEU A 60 -10.51 -3.53 -6.30
N GLY A 61 -11.04 -4.07 -7.40
CA GLY A 61 -10.27 -4.84 -8.39
C GLY A 61 -9.16 -4.00 -9.04
N VAL A 62 -9.47 -2.77 -9.46
CA VAL A 62 -8.48 -1.83 -10.00
C VAL A 62 -7.43 -1.49 -8.95
N MET A 63 -7.83 -1.23 -7.70
CA MET A 63 -6.91 -0.99 -6.59
C MET A 63 -5.99 -2.20 -6.32
N ALA A 64 -6.53 -3.42 -6.41
CA ALA A 64 -5.73 -4.64 -6.27
C ALA A 64 -4.72 -4.81 -7.41
N VAL A 65 -5.09 -4.50 -8.65
CA VAL A 65 -4.15 -4.50 -9.78
C VAL A 65 -3.08 -3.43 -9.61
N CYS A 66 -3.45 -2.22 -9.17
CA CYS A 66 -2.48 -1.16 -8.85
C CYS A 66 -1.50 -1.61 -7.76
N CYS A 67 -1.99 -2.28 -6.71
CA CYS A 67 -1.16 -2.85 -5.66
C CYS A 67 -0.22 -3.93 -6.23
N LEU A 68 -0.73 -4.81 -7.09
CA LEU A 68 0.08 -5.83 -7.76
C LEU A 68 1.19 -5.19 -8.61
N VAL A 69 0.87 -4.17 -9.41
CA VAL A 69 1.84 -3.43 -10.23
C VAL A 69 2.86 -2.73 -9.33
N ALA A 70 2.43 -2.10 -8.23
CA ALA A 70 3.33 -1.46 -7.28
C ALA A 70 4.31 -2.47 -6.67
N VAL A 71 3.82 -3.65 -6.25
CA VAL A 71 4.67 -4.73 -5.73
C VAL A 71 5.63 -5.26 -6.80
N LEU A 72 5.17 -5.44 -8.03
CA LEU A 72 6.01 -5.89 -9.15
C LEU A 72 7.05 -4.86 -9.58
N THR A 73 6.74 -3.57 -9.43
CA THR A 73 7.64 -2.45 -9.79
C THR A 73 8.58 -2.10 -8.63
N CYS A 74 8.23 -2.44 -7.40
CA CYS A 74 9.15 -2.36 -6.27
C CYS A 74 10.33 -3.29 -6.53
N ARG A 75 11.52 -2.69 -6.69
CA ARG A 75 12.78 -3.42 -6.85
C ARG A 75 12.97 -4.37 -5.67
N GLU A 76 13.25 -5.63 -5.97
CA GLU A 76 13.67 -6.65 -5.01
C GLU A 76 14.90 -6.13 -4.25
N THR A 77 14.72 -5.78 -2.97
CA THR A 77 15.76 -5.16 -2.13
C THR A 77 16.74 -6.19 -1.54
N LYS A 78 16.63 -7.46 -1.94
CA LYS A 78 17.44 -8.59 -1.42
C LYS A 78 18.95 -8.45 -1.65
N ASP A 79 19.40 -7.61 -2.60
CA ASP A 79 20.81 -7.47 -2.99
C ASP A 79 21.44 -6.10 -2.63
N VAL A 80 20.70 -5.18 -2.00
CA VAL A 80 21.31 -3.90 -1.59
C VAL A 80 21.96 -4.03 -0.22
N ASP A 81 23.28 -4.17 -0.27
CA ASP A 81 24.17 -4.09 0.89
C ASP A 81 24.19 -2.65 1.42
N PHE A 82 23.50 -2.41 2.54
CA PHE A 82 23.48 -1.11 3.23
C PHE A 82 24.74 -0.87 4.11
N THR A 83 25.84 -1.57 3.84
CA THR A 83 27.09 -1.51 4.61
C THR A 83 28.14 -0.60 3.97
N LYS A 84 27.77 0.63 3.58
CA LYS A 84 28.77 1.63 3.17
C LYS A 84 28.55 3.02 3.76
#